data_AF-A0A9D6R3L5-F1
#
_entry.id   AF-A0A9D6R3L5-F1
#
_cell.length_a   1.000
_cell.length_b   1.000
_cell.length_c   1.000
_cell.angle_alpha   90.00
_cell.angle_beta   90.00
_cell.angle_gamma   90.00
#
_symmetry.space_group_name_H-M   'P 1'
#
loop_
_entity.id
_entity.type
_entity.pdbx_description
1 polymer ?
#
loop_
_entity_poly.entity_id
_entity_poly.type
_entity_poly.pdbx_seq_one_letter_code
_entity_poly.pdbx_strand_id
1 'polypeptide(L)'
;MSLVDLSGLIVSLVLTLMVFSYLLGENPLSRPLYRIALHVFIGAAAGYTVVLIGWYVIWPRLVVPLRDLALSGVPSASLIISAVPLILSLSLLFKLLRSSLSQVGNMSIAFVVGVGAAAAVGGAVTGTLFPQVRAGAAASAFPLADLPRLADLSSGAFERLVDAGVFLIGTLSALLYFFFSAQRAPAGPARPAAMTVVATIGTVFINVAYAALYAGAVAASLALLADRVAFLREAIGKLSFQ
;
A
#
# COMPACT_ATOMS: atom_id res chain seq x y z
N MET A 1 -32.04 0.60 -20.15
CA MET A 1 -31.23 0.23 -18.98
C MET A 1 -31.99 -0.79 -18.16
N SER A 2 -31.34 -1.80 -17.60
CA SER A 2 -31.99 -2.65 -16.61
C SER A 2 -32.25 -1.84 -15.32
N LEU A 3 -33.20 -2.26 -14.48
CA LEU A 3 -33.45 -1.62 -13.18
C LEU A 3 -32.18 -1.63 -12.29
N VAL A 4 -31.37 -2.68 -12.40
CA VAL A 4 -30.09 -2.80 -11.68
C VAL A 4 -29.12 -1.72 -12.16
N ASP A 5 -28.94 -1.56 -13.48
CA ASP A 5 -28.04 -0.55 -14.04
C ASP A 5 -28.46 0.86 -13.66
N LEU A 6 -29.77 1.14 -13.66
CA LEU A 6 -30.32 2.44 -13.26
C LEU A 6 -30.07 2.74 -11.79
N SER A 7 -30.33 1.76 -10.91
CA SER A 7 -30.07 1.91 -9.48
C SER A 7 -28.57 2.13 -9.20
N GLY A 8 -27.70 1.38 -9.87
CA GLY A 8 -26.25 1.51 -9.74
C GLY A 8 -25.75 2.87 -10.24
N LEU A 9 -26.30 3.36 -11.35
CA LEU A 9 -26.01 4.69 -11.89
C LEU A 9 -26.41 5.79 -10.89
N ILE A 10 -27.64 5.74 -10.37
CA ILE A 10 -28.16 6.74 -9.42
C ILE A 10 -27.35 6.74 -8.13
N VAL A 11 -27.07 5.57 -7.54
CA VAL A 11 -26.27 5.46 -6.32
C VAL A 11 -24.87 6.02 -6.54
N SER A 12 -24.23 5.66 -7.66
CA SER A 12 -22.89 6.12 -8.01
C SER A 12 -22.85 7.64 -8.26
N LEU A 13 -23.87 8.18 -8.92
CA LEU A 13 -24.05 9.62 -9.14
C LEU A 13 -24.19 10.36 -7.80
N VAL A 14 -25.10 9.93 -6.94
CA VAL A 14 -25.34 10.54 -5.62
C VAL A 14 -24.08 10.50 -4.77
N LEU A 15 -23.40 9.36 -4.67
CA LEU A 15 -22.16 9.25 -3.91
C LEU A 15 -21.05 10.15 -4.47
N THR A 16 -20.91 10.22 -5.79
CA THR A 16 -19.93 11.11 -6.43
C THR A 16 -20.22 12.58 -6.11
N LEU A 17 -21.48 13.01 -6.18
CA LEU A 17 -21.89 14.37 -5.81
C LEU A 17 -21.64 14.66 -4.33
N MET A 18 -21.93 13.70 -3.43
CA MET A 18 -21.65 13.85 -2.00
C MET A 18 -20.15 13.99 -1.71
N VAL A 19 -19.28 13.33 -2.47
CA VAL A 19 -17.82 13.52 -2.37
C VAL A 19 -17.41 14.89 -2.92
N PHE A 20 -17.92 15.28 -4.08
CA PHE A 20 -17.64 16.58 -4.71
C PHE A 20 -18.13 17.77 -3.88
N SER A 21 -19.13 17.56 -3.02
CA SER A 21 -19.58 18.54 -2.02
C SER A 21 -18.42 19.15 -1.22
N TYR A 22 -17.35 18.39 -0.96
CA TYR A 22 -16.16 18.89 -0.28
C TYR A 22 -15.48 20.07 -1.01
N LEU A 23 -15.57 20.12 -2.34
CA LEU A 23 -14.98 21.20 -3.16
C LEU A 23 -15.75 22.52 -3.04
N LEU A 24 -17.00 22.50 -2.58
CA LEU A 24 -17.88 23.67 -2.49
C LEU A 24 -17.59 24.59 -1.28
N GLY A 25 -16.51 24.37 -0.54
CA GLY A 25 -16.09 25.22 0.59
C GLY A 25 -16.90 25.00 1.88
N GLU A 26 -16.79 25.94 2.83
CA GLU A 26 -17.28 25.83 4.22
C GLU A 26 -18.81 25.90 4.41
N ASN A 27 -19.60 25.72 3.35
CA ASN A 27 -21.04 25.74 3.45
C ASN A 27 -21.55 24.71 4.49
N PRO A 28 -22.49 25.06 5.37
CA PRO A 28 -22.93 24.17 6.46
C PRO A 28 -23.55 22.85 5.95
N LEU A 29 -24.04 22.84 4.71
CA LEU A 29 -24.59 21.65 4.04
C LEU A 29 -23.50 20.76 3.42
N SER A 30 -22.33 21.30 3.06
CA SER A 30 -21.34 20.57 2.26
C SER A 30 -20.59 19.51 3.08
N ARG A 31 -20.24 19.88 4.31
CA ARG A 31 -19.51 19.07 5.29
C ARG A 31 -20.23 17.78 5.73
N PRO A 32 -21.54 17.78 6.06
CA PRO A 32 -22.24 16.55 6.44
C PRO A 32 -22.39 15.57 5.27
N LEU A 33 -22.66 16.03 4.05
CA LEU A 33 -22.81 15.16 2.89
C LEU A 33 -21.53 14.37 2.58
N TYR A 34 -20.39 15.04 2.54
CA TYR A 34 -19.10 14.38 2.39
C TYR A 34 -18.84 13.35 3.49
N ARG A 35 -19.16 13.69 4.74
CA ARG A 35 -19.01 12.78 5.87
C ARG A 35 -19.88 11.54 5.70
N ILE A 36 -21.14 11.68 5.32
CA ILE A 36 -22.03 10.52 5.12
C ILE A 36 -21.46 9.60 4.05
N ALA A 37 -21.02 10.13 2.90
CA ALA A 37 -20.39 9.33 1.86
C ALA A 37 -19.15 8.59 2.38
N LEU A 38 -18.31 9.25 3.17
CA LEU A 38 -17.13 8.65 3.79
C LEU A 38 -17.50 7.52 4.77
N HIS A 39 -18.51 7.71 5.62
CA HIS A 39 -18.96 6.68 6.55
C HIS A 39 -19.59 5.48 5.82
N VAL A 40 -20.34 5.71 4.75
CA VAL A 40 -20.88 4.64 3.90
C VAL A 40 -19.74 3.86 3.26
N PHE A 41 -18.73 4.54 2.72
CA PHE A 41 -17.56 3.88 2.12
C PHE A 41 -16.78 3.04 3.15
N ILE A 42 -16.43 3.63 4.29
CA ILE A 42 -15.70 2.93 5.36
C ILE A 42 -16.55 1.77 5.92
N GLY A 43 -17.85 1.98 6.12
CA GLY A 43 -18.78 0.97 6.61
C GLY A 43 -18.93 -0.20 5.64
N ALA A 44 -19.03 0.07 4.34
CA ALA A 44 -19.07 -0.97 3.31
C ALA A 44 -17.76 -1.76 3.26
N ALA A 45 -16.61 -1.09 3.33
CA ALA A 45 -15.31 -1.76 3.38
C ALA A 45 -15.15 -2.64 4.63
N ALA A 46 -15.56 -2.13 5.80
CA ALA A 46 -15.54 -2.90 7.04
C ALA A 46 -16.51 -4.09 6.99
N GLY A 47 -17.73 -3.90 6.50
CA GLY A 47 -18.73 -4.95 6.36
C GLY A 47 -18.27 -6.05 5.41
N TYR A 48 -17.74 -5.68 4.24
CA TYR A 48 -17.15 -6.63 3.29
C TYR A 48 -16.00 -7.44 3.94
N THR A 49 -15.13 -6.76 4.68
CA THR A 49 -14.04 -7.41 5.43
C THR A 49 -14.56 -8.40 6.45
N VAL A 50 -15.61 -8.06 7.21
CA VAL A 50 -16.25 -8.96 8.19
C VAL A 50 -16.82 -10.20 7.50
N VAL A 51 -17.50 -10.04 6.35
CA VAL A 51 -18.03 -11.17 5.58
C VAL A 51 -16.91 -12.08 5.10
N LEU A 52 -15.83 -11.51 4.55
CA LEU A 52 -14.67 -12.29 4.11
C LEU A 52 -14.04 -13.06 5.27
N ILE A 53 -13.81 -12.41 6.41
CA ILE A 53 -13.25 -13.05 7.61
C ILE A 53 -14.19 -14.15 8.10
N GLY A 54 -15.50 -13.88 8.15
CA GLY A 54 -16.51 -14.84 8.55
C GLY A 54 -16.47 -16.11 7.69
N TRP A 55 -16.48 -15.93 6.36
CA TRP A 55 -16.57 -17.03 5.40
C TRP A 55 -15.24 -17.77 5.19
N TYR A 56 -14.14 -17.06 5.02
CA TYR A 56 -12.85 -17.65 4.65
C TYR A 56 -11.94 -17.96 5.84
N VAL A 57 -12.22 -17.41 7.02
CA VAL A 57 -11.38 -17.60 8.21
C VAL A 57 -12.16 -18.27 9.34
N ILE A 58 -13.20 -17.63 9.86
CA ILE A 58 -13.92 -18.11 11.06
C ILE A 58 -14.62 -19.44 10.77
N TRP A 59 -15.40 -19.53 9.69
CA TRP A 59 -16.13 -20.74 9.38
C TRP A 59 -15.21 -21.96 9.19
N PRO A 60 -14.21 -21.95 8.29
CA PRO A 60 -13.36 -23.12 8.06
C PRO A 60 -12.35 -23.39 9.18
N ARG A 61 -11.85 -22.37 9.88
CA ARG A 61 -10.78 -22.56 10.89
C ARG A 61 -11.27 -22.70 12.32
N LEU A 62 -12.50 -22.28 12.62
CA LEU A 62 -13.08 -22.36 13.97
C LEU A 62 -14.32 -23.25 13.98
N VAL A 63 -15.33 -22.93 13.18
CA VAL A 63 -16.65 -23.57 13.28
C VAL A 63 -16.60 -25.03 12.80
N VAL A 64 -16.02 -25.29 11.63
CA VAL A 64 -15.96 -26.65 11.06
C VAL A 64 -15.18 -27.63 11.97
N PRO A 65 -13.94 -27.33 12.42
CA PRO A 65 -13.21 -28.26 13.28
C PRO A 65 -13.92 -28.55 14.61
N LEU A 66 -14.55 -27.54 15.22
CA LEU A 66 -15.28 -27.70 16.48
C LEU A 66 -16.56 -28.53 16.32
N ARG A 67 -17.31 -28.29 15.24
CA ARG A 67 -18.50 -29.08 14.90
C ARG A 67 -18.11 -30.53 14.67
N ASP A 68 -17.06 -30.76 13.90
CA ASP A 68 -16.62 -32.11 13.56
C ASP A 68 -16.17 -32.86 14.83
N LEU A 69 -15.39 -32.23 15.72
CA LEU A 69 -15.06 -32.80 17.03
C LEU A 69 -16.31 -33.14 17.86
N ALA A 70 -17.30 -32.26 17.89
CA ALA A 70 -18.53 -32.47 18.65
C ALA A 70 -19.37 -33.65 18.12
N LEU A 71 -19.33 -33.93 16.82
CA LEU A 71 -20.09 -35.00 16.18
C LEU A 71 -19.34 -36.34 16.17
N SER A 72 -18.04 -36.33 15.87
CA SER A 72 -17.25 -37.57 15.73
C SER A 72 -16.55 -38.00 17.00
N GLY A 73 -16.42 -37.13 18.01
CA GLY A 73 -15.68 -37.40 19.26
C GLY A 73 -14.16 -37.57 19.11
N VAL A 74 -13.66 -37.69 17.87
CA VAL A 74 -12.25 -37.80 17.53
C VAL A 74 -11.73 -36.47 17.00
N PRO A 75 -10.58 -35.96 17.50
CA PRO A 75 -9.95 -34.76 16.95
C PRO A 75 -9.53 -34.99 15.51
N SER A 76 -10.04 -34.17 14.59
CA SER A 76 -9.59 -34.18 13.19
C SER A 76 -8.20 -33.54 13.07
N ALA A 77 -7.42 -33.94 12.06
CA ALA A 77 -6.10 -33.32 11.78
C ALA A 77 -6.21 -31.79 11.59
N SER A 78 -7.34 -31.32 11.04
CA SER A 78 -7.65 -29.90 10.89
C SER A 78 -7.76 -29.14 12.22
N LEU A 79 -8.26 -29.79 13.27
CA LEU A 79 -8.37 -29.22 14.60
C LEU A 79 -6.99 -29.09 15.26
N ILE A 80 -6.10 -30.06 15.04
CA ILE A 80 -4.72 -30.01 15.56
C ILE A 80 -3.96 -28.83 14.96
N ILE A 81 -4.06 -28.63 13.64
CA ILE A 81 -3.42 -27.49 12.96
C ILE A 81 -4.06 -26.16 13.40
N SER A 82 -5.37 -26.14 13.63
CA SER A 82 -6.11 -24.94 14.05
C SER A 82 -6.05 -24.68 15.56
N ALA A 83 -5.49 -25.60 16.35
CA ALA A 83 -5.49 -25.52 17.81
C ALA A 83 -4.74 -24.28 18.32
N VAL A 84 -3.57 -23.98 17.73
CA VAL A 84 -2.78 -22.81 18.12
C VAL A 84 -3.54 -21.50 17.84
N PRO A 85 -4.05 -21.24 16.62
CA PRO A 85 -4.92 -20.07 16.36
C PRO A 85 -6.17 -20.01 17.25
N LEU A 86 -6.76 -21.14 17.59
CA LEU A 86 -7.98 -21.23 18.39
C LEU A 86 -7.70 -20.88 19.86
N ILE A 87 -6.61 -21.39 20.43
CA ILE A 87 -6.14 -21.01 21.78
C ILE A 87 -5.81 -19.52 21.83
N LEU A 88 -5.13 -18.98 20.81
CA LEU A 88 -4.85 -17.55 20.72
C LEU A 88 -6.14 -16.70 20.56
N SER A 89 -7.12 -17.19 19.81
CA SER A 89 -8.41 -16.49 19.66
C SER A 89 -9.23 -16.51 20.95
N LEU A 90 -9.30 -17.65 21.64
CA LEU A 90 -9.98 -17.77 22.94
C LEU A 90 -9.30 -16.90 24.01
N SER A 91 -7.97 -16.86 24.03
CA SER A 91 -7.25 -16.02 24.98
C SER A 91 -7.47 -14.53 24.75
N LEU A 92 -7.81 -14.10 23.52
CA LEU A 92 -8.20 -12.73 23.24
C LEU A 92 -9.53 -12.37 23.91
N LEU A 93 -10.47 -13.32 24.04
CA LEU A 93 -11.73 -13.10 24.78
C LEU A 93 -11.51 -12.77 26.25
N PHE A 94 -10.41 -13.26 26.87
CA PHE A 94 -10.07 -12.92 28.25
C PHE A 94 -9.73 -11.44 28.43
N LYS A 95 -9.43 -10.70 27.36
CA LYS A 95 -9.25 -9.24 27.44
C LYS A 95 -10.57 -8.48 27.63
N LEU A 96 -11.70 -9.09 27.28
CA LEU A 96 -13.03 -8.53 27.53
C LEU A 96 -13.43 -8.66 29.01
N LEU A 97 -12.77 -9.55 29.74
CA LEU A 97 -12.98 -9.80 31.17
C LEU A 97 -12.02 -8.93 31.99
N ARG A 98 -12.56 -8.16 32.95
CA ARG A 98 -11.88 -7.12 33.74
C ARG A 98 -10.90 -7.65 34.82
N SER A 99 -10.33 -8.83 34.63
CA SER A 99 -9.59 -9.60 35.66
C SER A 99 -8.11 -9.85 35.28
N SER A 100 -7.33 -10.45 36.19
CA SER A 100 -5.93 -10.88 36.00
C SER A 100 -5.73 -11.80 34.79
N LEU A 101 -6.79 -12.49 34.33
CA LEU A 101 -6.79 -13.29 33.10
C LEU A 101 -6.58 -12.46 31.82
N SER A 102 -6.72 -11.13 31.87
CA SER A 102 -6.40 -10.24 30.75
C SER A 102 -4.93 -10.34 30.31
N GLN A 103 -4.01 -10.77 31.20
CA GLN A 103 -2.61 -11.01 30.87
C GLN A 103 -2.42 -12.14 29.84
N VAL A 104 -3.29 -13.15 29.85
CA VAL A 104 -3.25 -14.26 28.88
C VAL A 104 -3.58 -13.75 27.48
N GLY A 105 -4.47 -12.75 27.37
CA GLY A 105 -4.79 -12.09 26.11
C GLY A 105 -3.65 -11.25 25.51
N ASN A 106 -2.62 -10.92 26.29
CA ASN A 106 -1.46 -10.19 25.76
C ASN A 106 -0.65 -11.04 24.77
N MET A 107 -0.62 -12.37 24.94
CA MET A 107 0.07 -13.26 23.99
C MET A 107 -0.57 -13.19 22.60
N SER A 108 -1.91 -13.19 22.54
CA SER A 108 -2.66 -13.06 21.29
C SER A 108 -2.45 -11.72 20.62
N ILE A 109 -2.42 -10.64 21.40
CA ILE A 109 -2.15 -9.30 20.87
C ILE A 109 -0.73 -9.18 20.36
N ALA A 110 0.25 -9.66 21.12
CA ALA A 110 1.64 -9.69 20.69
C ALA A 110 1.79 -10.48 19.39
N PHE A 111 1.07 -11.60 19.25
CA PHE A 111 1.04 -12.38 18.02
C PHE A 111 0.40 -11.60 16.86
N VAL A 112 -0.79 -11.01 17.04
CA VAL A 112 -1.47 -10.23 15.99
C VAL A 112 -0.62 -9.03 15.55
N VAL A 113 -0.02 -8.30 16.50
CA VAL A 113 0.88 -7.19 16.21
C VAL A 113 2.14 -7.68 15.50
N GLY A 114 2.73 -8.79 15.94
CA GLY A 114 3.92 -9.37 15.30
C GLY A 114 3.64 -9.81 13.86
N VAL A 115 2.53 -10.51 13.61
CA VAL A 115 2.09 -10.90 12.27
C VAL A 115 1.78 -9.67 11.42
N GLY A 116 1.10 -8.66 11.98
CA GLY A 116 0.81 -7.40 11.29
C GLY A 116 2.09 -6.65 10.90
N ALA A 117 3.07 -6.56 11.80
CA ALA A 117 4.37 -5.95 11.53
C ALA A 117 5.15 -6.75 10.47
N ALA A 118 5.17 -8.09 10.57
CA ALA A 118 5.80 -8.95 9.58
C ALA A 118 5.15 -8.81 8.20
N ALA A 119 3.81 -8.74 8.13
CA ALA A 119 3.08 -8.52 6.88
C ALA A 119 3.33 -7.13 6.30
N ALA A 120 3.40 -6.08 7.13
CA ALA A 120 3.71 -4.72 6.69
C ALA A 120 5.14 -4.61 6.16
N VAL A 121 6.12 -5.14 6.89
CA VAL A 121 7.53 -5.15 6.45
C VAL A 121 7.70 -6.02 5.22
N GLY A 122 7.14 -7.24 5.23
CA GLY A 122 7.20 -8.16 4.08
C GLY A 122 6.51 -7.57 2.85
N GLY A 123 5.36 -6.92 3.02
CA GLY A 123 4.64 -6.22 1.96
C GLY A 123 5.41 -5.02 1.40
N ALA A 124 6.07 -4.24 2.24
CA ALA A 124 6.95 -3.16 1.78
C ALA A 124 8.18 -3.73 1.04
N VAL A 125 8.84 -4.75 1.57
CA VAL A 125 10.02 -5.35 0.94
C VAL A 125 9.66 -5.96 -0.42
N THR A 126 8.61 -6.78 -0.48
CA THR A 126 8.23 -7.49 -1.71
C THR A 126 7.43 -6.62 -2.69
N GLY A 127 6.64 -5.68 -2.19
CA GLY A 127 5.80 -4.79 -3.00
C GLY A 127 6.52 -3.55 -3.49
N THR A 128 7.55 -3.07 -2.78
CA THR A 128 8.29 -1.87 -3.18
C THR A 128 9.78 -2.15 -3.40
N LEU A 129 10.51 -2.56 -2.36
CA LEU A 129 11.98 -2.60 -2.41
C LEU A 129 12.50 -3.57 -3.47
N PHE A 130 11.99 -4.80 -3.53
CA PHE A 130 12.44 -5.79 -4.51
C PHE A 130 12.12 -5.38 -5.96
N PRO A 131 10.89 -4.99 -6.31
CA PRO A 131 10.61 -4.44 -7.63
C PRO A 131 11.49 -3.24 -7.98
N GLN A 132 11.73 -2.32 -7.04
CA GLN A 132 12.57 -1.14 -7.28
C GLN A 132 14.04 -1.51 -7.51
N VAL A 133 14.61 -2.42 -6.72
CA VAL A 133 15.98 -2.91 -6.89
C VAL A 133 16.13 -3.65 -8.22
N ARG A 134 15.15 -4.50 -8.59
CA ARG A 134 15.17 -5.21 -9.88
C ARG A 134 15.03 -4.26 -11.06
N ALA A 135 14.14 -3.27 -10.98
CA ALA A 135 14.01 -2.24 -12.02
C ALA A 135 15.28 -1.40 -12.15
N GLY A 136 15.90 -1.04 -11.02
CA GLY A 136 17.18 -0.35 -11.00
C GLY A 136 18.32 -1.20 -11.57
N ALA A 137 18.37 -2.50 -11.24
CA ALA A 137 19.34 -3.43 -11.80
C ALA A 137 19.14 -3.69 -13.29
N ALA A 138 17.90 -3.69 -13.78
CA ALA A 138 17.62 -3.79 -15.21
C ALA A 138 17.98 -2.49 -15.96
N ALA A 139 17.79 -1.33 -15.34
CA ALA A 139 18.20 -0.04 -15.89
C ALA A 139 19.72 0.16 -15.88
N SER A 140 20.43 -0.43 -14.91
CA SER A 140 21.90 -0.38 -14.79
C SER A 140 22.64 -1.56 -15.38
N ALA A 141 21.91 -2.60 -15.78
CA ALA A 141 22.46 -3.68 -16.60
C ALA A 141 22.93 -3.03 -17.89
N PHE A 142 24.23 -2.74 -17.92
CA PHE A 142 24.95 -2.64 -19.17
C PHE A 142 24.44 -3.78 -20.06
N PRO A 143 24.00 -3.52 -21.29
CA PRO A 143 23.84 -4.57 -22.28
C PRO A 143 25.23 -5.11 -22.60
N LEU A 144 25.86 -5.81 -21.65
CA LEU A 144 27.05 -6.63 -21.84
C LEU A 144 26.64 -7.89 -22.61
N ALA A 145 25.39 -8.34 -22.42
CA ALA A 145 24.78 -9.43 -23.18
C ALA A 145 24.35 -8.98 -24.60
N ASP A 146 23.88 -7.74 -24.75
CA ASP A 146 23.56 -7.11 -26.04
C ASP A 146 24.65 -6.11 -26.46
N LEU A 147 25.93 -6.41 -26.20
CA LEU A 147 27.00 -5.74 -26.93
C LEU A 147 26.80 -6.13 -28.39
N PRO A 148 26.38 -5.21 -29.29
CA PRO A 148 26.66 -5.45 -30.69
C PRO A 148 28.18 -5.65 -30.73
N ARG A 149 28.63 -6.72 -31.40
CA ARG A 149 30.04 -6.90 -31.76
C ARG A 149 30.58 -5.51 -32.08
N LEU A 150 31.76 -5.17 -31.56
CA LEU A 150 32.45 -3.86 -31.54
C LEU A 150 32.45 -3.00 -32.86
N ALA A 151 31.70 -3.37 -33.89
CA ALA A 151 31.49 -2.71 -35.16
C ALA A 151 30.37 -1.63 -35.22
N ASP A 152 29.38 -1.61 -34.32
CA ASP A 152 28.25 -0.63 -34.35
C ASP A 152 28.40 0.54 -33.34
N LEU A 153 29.64 0.99 -33.10
CA LEU A 153 29.98 1.98 -32.07
C LEU A 153 29.75 3.46 -32.46
N SER A 154 28.95 3.80 -33.48
CA SER A 154 28.96 5.17 -34.01
C SER A 154 27.79 6.09 -33.61
N SER A 155 26.67 5.63 -33.06
CA SER A 155 25.53 6.55 -32.80
C SER A 155 24.76 6.41 -31.47
N GLY A 156 25.22 5.63 -30.49
CA GLY A 156 24.52 5.51 -29.20
C GLY A 156 25.33 4.97 -28.02
N ALA A 157 26.61 4.63 -28.24
CA ALA A 157 27.46 4.11 -27.18
C ALA A 157 27.77 5.17 -26.11
N PHE A 158 27.95 6.42 -26.52
CA PHE A 158 28.19 7.53 -25.60
C PHE A 158 26.96 7.81 -24.73
N GLU A 159 25.76 7.87 -25.31
CA GLU A 159 24.51 8.08 -24.57
C GLU A 159 24.28 6.99 -23.52
N ARG A 160 24.46 5.71 -23.87
CA ARG A 160 24.34 4.59 -22.92
C ARG A 160 25.37 4.64 -21.80
N LEU A 161 26.60 5.07 -22.09
CA LEU A 161 27.66 5.22 -21.08
C LEU A 161 27.34 6.37 -20.12
N VAL A 162 26.80 7.48 -20.64
CA VAL A 162 26.32 8.60 -19.84
C VAL A 162 25.15 8.16 -18.96
N ASP A 163 24.15 7.46 -19.49
CA ASP A 163 22.99 6.97 -18.74
C ASP A 163 23.41 6.03 -17.60
N ALA A 164 24.27 5.04 -17.89
CA ALA A 164 24.80 4.14 -16.89
C ALA A 164 25.63 4.88 -15.83
N GLY A 165 26.42 5.86 -16.24
CA GLY A 165 27.19 6.72 -15.34
C GLY A 165 26.31 7.55 -14.42
N VAL A 166 25.28 8.20 -14.97
CA VAL A 166 24.30 8.99 -14.21
C VAL A 166 23.54 8.09 -13.22
N PHE A 167 23.11 6.90 -13.64
CA PHE A 167 22.41 5.96 -12.77
C PHE A 167 23.31 5.47 -11.62
N LEU A 168 24.56 5.09 -11.91
CA LEU A 168 25.51 4.61 -10.91
C LEU A 168 25.86 5.72 -9.92
N ILE A 169 26.22 6.91 -10.41
CA ILE A 169 26.57 8.07 -9.58
C ILE A 169 25.37 8.50 -8.74
N GLY A 170 24.18 8.56 -9.34
CA GLY A 170 22.93 8.90 -8.64
C GLY A 170 22.62 7.92 -7.52
N THR A 171 22.71 6.62 -7.79
CA THR A 171 22.43 5.57 -6.79
C THR A 171 23.45 5.58 -5.66
N LEU A 172 24.75 5.60 -5.98
CA LEU A 172 25.82 5.63 -4.97
C LEU A 172 25.76 6.90 -4.12
N SER A 173 25.59 8.06 -4.74
CA SER A 173 25.52 9.34 -4.02
C SER A 173 24.29 9.43 -3.11
N ALA A 174 23.12 8.93 -3.55
CA ALA A 174 21.92 8.87 -2.73
C ALA A 174 22.07 7.90 -1.54
N LEU A 175 22.67 6.73 -1.75
CA LEU A 175 22.96 5.78 -0.66
C LEU A 175 23.93 6.37 0.37
N LEU A 176 25.00 7.02 -0.10
CA LEU A 176 25.99 7.66 0.77
C LEU A 176 25.35 8.82 1.56
N TYR A 177 24.45 9.59 0.96
CA TYR A 177 23.68 10.62 1.67
C TYR A 177 22.95 10.03 2.90
N PHE A 178 22.23 8.92 2.74
CA PHE A 178 21.46 8.31 3.83
C PHE A 178 22.32 7.59 4.86
N PHE A 179 23.30 6.79 4.41
CA PHE A 179 24.19 6.02 5.30
C PHE A 179 24.92 6.94 6.29
N PHE A 180 25.43 8.08 5.80
CA PHE A 180 26.13 9.05 6.64
C PHE A 180 25.20 10.05 7.36
N SER A 181 23.94 10.21 6.93
CA SER A 181 22.96 10.99 7.70
C SER A 181 22.43 10.21 8.92
N ALA A 182 22.45 8.88 8.89
CA ALA A 182 22.06 8.03 10.03
C ALA A 182 23.14 7.97 11.13
N GLN A 183 24.42 8.15 10.77
CA GLN A 183 25.57 8.11 11.68
C GLN A 183 25.98 9.48 12.23
N ARG A 184 25.05 10.37 12.57
CA ARG A 184 25.40 11.64 13.25
C ARG A 184 25.92 11.33 14.66
N ALA A 185 27.23 11.12 14.77
CA ALA A 185 27.93 10.93 16.04
C ALA A 185 27.93 12.25 16.86
N PRO A 186 27.75 12.21 18.19
CA PRO A 186 27.69 13.41 19.05
C PRO A 186 29.02 14.16 19.18
N ALA A 187 30.13 13.58 18.74
CA ALA A 187 31.47 14.16 18.78
C ALA A 187 32.11 14.04 17.38
N GLY A 188 32.54 15.16 16.80
CA GLY A 188 33.12 15.22 15.45
C GLY A 188 34.30 14.25 15.25
N PRO A 189 34.58 13.86 13.99
CA PRO A 189 35.25 14.78 13.08
C PRO A 189 34.62 14.90 11.68
N ALA A 190 35.14 15.90 10.96
CA ALA A 190 34.76 16.37 9.64
C ALA A 190 34.53 15.25 8.62
N ARG A 191 33.38 15.33 7.94
CA ARG A 191 33.19 14.67 6.65
C ARG A 191 34.43 14.96 5.79
N PRO A 192 35.12 13.96 5.22
CA PRO A 192 36.11 14.21 4.19
C PRO A 192 35.46 15.09 3.11
N ALA A 193 36.16 16.11 2.60
CA ALA A 193 35.58 17.07 1.66
C ALA A 193 34.93 16.38 0.45
N ALA A 194 35.55 15.32 -0.07
CA ALA A 194 35.01 14.47 -1.13
C ALA A 194 33.65 13.84 -0.77
N MET A 195 33.47 13.40 0.47
CA MET A 195 32.22 12.79 0.93
C MET A 195 31.08 13.82 1.08
N THR A 196 31.42 15.07 1.41
CA THR A 196 30.44 16.16 1.43
C THR A 196 29.92 16.47 0.03
N VAL A 197 30.82 16.52 -0.97
CA VAL A 197 30.44 16.72 -2.37
C VAL A 197 29.53 15.60 -2.88
N VAL A 198 29.91 14.34 -2.62
CA VAL A 198 29.08 13.19 -3.03
C VAL A 198 27.72 13.18 -2.34
N ALA A 199 27.64 13.52 -1.06
CA ALA A 199 26.35 13.63 -0.35
C ALA A 199 25.47 14.79 -0.88
N THR A 200 26.08 15.91 -1.31
CA THR A 200 25.35 17.01 -1.95
C THR A 200 24.76 16.58 -3.29
N ILE A 201 25.51 15.84 -4.12
CA ILE A 201 25.00 15.27 -5.37
C ILE A 201 23.81 14.35 -5.07
N GLY A 202 23.93 13.47 -4.08
CA GLY A 202 22.84 12.58 -3.66
C GLY A 202 21.59 13.35 -3.22
N THR A 203 21.75 14.50 -2.56
CA THR A 203 20.64 15.37 -2.16
C THR A 203 19.85 15.89 -3.37
N VAL A 204 20.54 16.24 -4.46
CA VAL A 204 19.88 16.68 -5.71
C VAL A 204 19.04 15.54 -6.30
N PHE A 205 19.60 14.33 -6.41
CA PHE A 205 18.86 13.16 -6.92
C PHE A 205 17.63 12.84 -6.06
N ILE A 206 17.77 12.90 -4.73
CA ILE A 206 16.67 12.67 -3.79
C ILE A 206 15.58 13.73 -3.96
N ASN A 207 15.94 15.01 -4.10
CA ASN A 207 14.97 16.09 -4.33
C ASN A 207 14.22 15.92 -5.66
N VAL A 208 14.92 15.51 -6.72
CA VAL A 208 14.31 15.19 -8.02
C VAL A 208 13.35 14.01 -7.90
N ALA A 209 13.75 12.95 -7.20
CA ALA A 209 12.89 11.79 -6.96
C ALA A 209 11.61 12.18 -6.19
N TYR A 210 11.72 12.99 -5.13
CA TYR A 210 10.56 13.49 -4.40
C TYR A 210 9.67 14.39 -5.27
N ALA A 211 10.26 15.26 -6.09
CA ALA A 211 9.52 16.09 -7.03
C ALA A 211 8.74 15.23 -8.04
N ALA A 212 9.35 14.17 -8.57
CA ALA A 212 8.70 13.23 -9.48
C ALA A 212 7.56 12.46 -8.80
N LEU A 213 7.75 11.99 -7.56
CA LEU A 213 6.70 11.33 -6.77
C LEU A 213 5.52 12.26 -6.48
N TYR A 214 5.80 13.51 -6.12
CA TYR A 214 4.78 14.53 -5.89
C TYR A 214 4.03 14.86 -7.19
N ALA A 215 4.74 15.10 -8.28
CA ALA A 215 4.14 15.35 -9.59
C ALA A 215 3.27 14.15 -10.04
N GLY A 216 3.73 12.92 -9.81
CA GLY A 216 2.96 11.71 -10.07
C GLY A 216 1.68 11.63 -9.24
N ALA A 217 1.74 11.98 -7.96
CA ALA A 217 0.56 12.03 -7.09
C ALA A 217 -0.44 13.12 -7.54
N VAL A 218 0.04 14.29 -7.95
CA VAL A 218 -0.80 15.35 -8.51
C VAL A 218 -1.41 14.90 -9.84
N ALA A 219 -0.64 14.31 -10.74
CA ALA A 219 -1.14 13.79 -12.01
C ALA A 219 -2.21 12.70 -11.82
N ALA A 220 -1.99 11.78 -10.87
CA ALA A 220 -2.96 10.73 -10.54
C ALA A 220 -4.24 11.32 -9.94
N SER A 221 -4.14 12.31 -9.05
CA SER A 221 -5.33 12.95 -8.47
C SER A 221 -6.11 13.77 -9.50
N LEU A 222 -5.44 14.48 -10.41
CA LEU A 222 -6.07 15.16 -11.55
C LEU A 222 -6.73 14.18 -12.52
N ALA A 223 -6.09 13.04 -12.82
CA ALA A 223 -6.67 12.00 -13.66
C ALA A 223 -7.94 11.40 -13.03
N LEU A 224 -7.91 11.11 -11.72
CA LEU A 224 -9.09 10.65 -10.98
C LEU A 224 -10.20 11.71 -10.98
N LEU A 225 -9.87 12.99 -10.81
CA LEU A 225 -10.86 14.06 -10.89
C LEU A 225 -11.50 14.15 -12.28
N ALA A 226 -10.68 14.10 -13.34
CA ALA A 226 -11.14 14.14 -14.72
C ALA A 226 -12.08 12.96 -15.04
N ASP A 227 -11.72 11.75 -14.58
CA ASP A 227 -12.56 10.56 -14.70
C ASP A 227 -13.92 10.76 -14.02
N ARG A 228 -13.94 11.31 -12.80
CA ARG A 228 -15.20 11.58 -12.09
C ARG A 228 -16.05 12.66 -12.75
N VAL A 229 -15.44 13.71 -13.30
CA VAL A 229 -16.17 14.75 -14.05
C VAL A 229 -16.74 14.18 -15.35
N ALA A 230 -15.98 13.35 -16.06
CA ALA A 230 -16.46 12.66 -17.26
C ALA A 230 -17.63 11.73 -16.94
N PHE A 231 -17.53 10.98 -15.85
CA PHE A 231 -18.63 10.16 -15.33
C PHE A 231 -19.89 10.98 -15.04
N LEU A 232 -19.77 12.14 -14.36
CA LEU A 232 -20.91 13.02 -14.09
C LEU A 232 -21.58 13.51 -15.38
N ARG A 233 -20.79 13.92 -16.39
CA ARG A 233 -21.30 14.32 -17.69
C ARG A 233 -22.08 13.18 -18.38
N GLU A 234 -21.51 11.98 -18.39
CA GLU A 234 -22.14 10.81 -19.00
C GLU A 234 -23.42 10.40 -18.26
N ALA A 235 -23.39 10.39 -16.92
CA ALA A 235 -24.53 10.05 -16.09
C ALA A 235 -25.70 11.02 -16.29
N ILE A 236 -25.44 12.33 -16.35
CA ILE A 236 -26.47 13.35 -16.62
C ILE A 236 -27.04 13.16 -18.03
N GLY A 237 -26.19 12.92 -19.04
CA GLY A 237 -26.65 12.65 -20.40
C GLY A 237 -27.58 11.43 -20.49
N LYS A 238 -27.24 10.33 -19.80
CA LYS A 238 -28.09 9.13 -19.76
C LYS A 238 -29.44 9.37 -19.07
N LEU A 239 -29.51 10.30 -18.12
CA LEU A 239 -30.72 10.65 -17.39
C LEU A 239 -31.59 11.70 -18.10
N SER A 240 -30.99 12.57 -18.94
CA SER A 240 -31.74 13.61 -19.66
C SER A 240 -32.40 13.12 -20.96
N PHE A 241 -31.92 12.02 -21.53
CA PHE A 241 -32.42 11.43 -22.78
C PHE A 241 -33.28 10.17 -22.56
N GLN A 242 -33.76 9.94 -21.33
CA GLN A 242 -34.84 9.02 -20.99
C GLN A 242 -36.12 9.80 -20.71
#